data_AF-A0A926U2W2-F1
#
_entry.id   AF-A0A926U2W2-F1
#
_cell.length_a   1.000
_cell.length_b   1.000
_cell.length_c   1.000
_cell.angle_alpha   90.00
_cell.angle_beta   90.00
_cell.angle_gamma   90.00
#
_symmetry.space_group_name_H-M   'P 1'
#
loop_
_entity.id
_entity.type
_entity.pdbx_description
1 polymer ?
#
loop_
_entity_poly.entity_id
_entity_poly.type
_entity_poly.pdbx_seq_one_letter_code
_entity_poly.pdbx_strand_id
1 'polypeptide(L)'
;MQDDRWEWKREPLPRLYYDGENYYPEDGHHCIRSARQAQKESIYCDAHPGTLRDAKFYSIGANRYHGLPRSNLDKRSAVEIALTDPEWCQTSDRAIADHWGNGGDRLLAGLSAWTRAM
;
A
#
# COMPACT_ATOMS: atom_id res chain seq x y z
N MET A 1 -15.43 4.03 31.63
CA MET A 1 -15.20 3.35 30.34
C MET A 1 -14.99 1.88 30.65
N GLN A 2 -15.73 0.98 30.00
CA GLN A 2 -15.61 -0.46 30.19
C GLN A 2 -14.45 -0.97 29.31
N ASP A 3 -13.39 -1.50 29.95
CA ASP A 3 -12.11 -1.93 29.33
C ASP A 3 -12.27 -3.16 28.41
N ASP A 4 -13.35 -3.89 28.58
CA ASP A 4 -13.71 -5.17 27.97
C ASP A 4 -14.45 -5.05 26.63
N ARG A 5 -14.75 -3.83 26.17
CA ARG A 5 -15.37 -3.60 24.85
C ARG A 5 -14.37 -3.27 23.73
N TRP A 6 -13.10 -3.10 24.06
CA TRP A 6 -12.04 -2.77 23.10
C TRP A 6 -11.01 -3.89 23.02
N GLU A 7 -11.28 -4.87 22.15
CA GLU A 7 -10.25 -5.81 21.72
C GLU A 7 -9.23 -5.05 20.86
N TRP A 8 -8.08 -4.71 21.45
CA TRP A 8 -6.96 -4.10 20.71
C TRP A 8 -6.33 -5.05 19.68
N LYS A 9 -6.69 -6.34 19.71
CA LYS A 9 -6.35 -7.38 18.71
C LYS A 9 -7.29 -7.41 17.51
N ARG A 10 -8.19 -6.44 17.36
CA ARG A 10 -9.21 -6.49 16.32
C ARG A 10 -8.58 -6.49 14.93
N GLU A 11 -8.80 -7.56 14.20
CA GLU A 11 -8.43 -7.65 12.79
C GLU A 11 -9.31 -6.70 11.95
N PRO A 12 -8.77 -6.06 10.91
CA PRO A 12 -7.39 -6.18 10.42
C PRO A 12 -6.41 -5.28 11.19
N LEU A 13 -5.23 -5.84 11.53
CA LEU A 13 -4.10 -5.07 12.05
C LEU A 13 -3.45 -4.23 10.93
N PRO A 14 -2.89 -3.05 11.24
CA PRO A 14 -2.04 -2.32 10.30
C PRO A 14 -0.86 -3.19 9.84
N ARG A 15 -0.61 -3.20 8.53
CA ARG A 15 0.56 -3.85 7.95
C ARG A 15 1.70 -2.87 7.80
N LEU A 16 2.89 -3.27 8.22
CA LEU A 16 4.11 -2.47 8.10
C LEU A 16 5.26 -3.30 7.54
N TYR A 17 6.21 -2.62 6.91
CA TYR A 17 7.52 -3.18 6.56
C TYR A 17 8.60 -2.63 7.48
N TYR A 18 9.57 -3.46 7.82
CA TYR A 18 10.70 -3.13 8.68
C TYR A 18 12.03 -3.38 7.97
N ASP A 19 12.87 -2.36 7.87
CA ASP A 19 14.17 -2.41 7.18
C ASP A 19 15.34 -2.75 8.12
N GLY A 20 15.08 -2.98 9.41
CA GLY A 20 16.10 -3.14 10.46
C GLY A 20 16.33 -1.88 11.30
N GLU A 21 15.78 -0.74 10.89
CA GLU A 21 15.90 0.54 11.61
C GLU A 21 14.55 1.23 11.77
N ASN A 22 13.73 1.27 10.71
CA ASN A 22 12.49 2.03 10.60
C ASN A 22 11.31 1.15 10.18
N TYR A 23 10.11 1.53 10.66
CA TYR A 23 8.85 0.92 10.26
C TYR A 23 8.10 1.79 9.25
N TYR A 24 7.65 1.19 8.16
CA TYR A 24 6.93 1.86 7.09
C TYR A 24 5.53 1.25 6.91
N PRO A 25 4.46 2.03 7.12
CA PRO A 25 3.11 1.50 6.98
C PRO A 25 2.74 1.27 5.51
N GLU A 26 2.29 0.04 5.22
CA GLU A 26 1.66 -0.35 3.96
C GLU A 26 0.17 0.04 3.97
N ASP A 27 -0.52 -0.28 5.07
CA ASP A 27 -1.96 -0.04 5.27
C ASP A 27 -2.25 0.29 6.75
N GLY A 28 -3.50 0.64 7.08
CA GLY A 28 -3.93 0.93 8.44
C GLY A 28 -3.61 2.35 8.88
N HIS A 29 -3.42 3.29 7.95
CA HIS A 29 -3.14 4.71 8.25
C HIS A 29 -4.18 5.34 9.19
N HIS A 30 -5.47 4.98 9.04
CA HIS A 30 -6.52 5.43 9.94
C HIS A 30 -6.31 4.90 11.36
N CYS A 31 -6.01 3.60 11.53
CA CYS A 31 -5.74 3.00 12.83
C CYS A 31 -4.51 3.63 13.50
N ILE A 32 -3.43 3.83 12.75
CA ILE A 32 -2.20 4.49 13.23
C ILE A 32 -2.52 5.92 13.68
N ARG A 33 -3.29 6.67 12.89
CA ARG A 33 -3.69 8.05 13.24
C ARG A 33 -4.58 8.10 14.47
N SER A 34 -5.55 7.19 14.58
CA SER A 34 -6.43 7.10 15.76
C SER A 34 -5.65 6.76 17.02
N ALA A 35 -4.69 5.84 16.94
CA ALA A 35 -3.83 5.51 18.08
C ALA A 35 -2.95 6.69 18.52
N ARG A 36 -2.40 7.45 17.55
CA ARG A 36 -1.67 8.69 17.85
C ARG A 36 -2.56 9.73 18.53
N GLN A 37 -3.80 9.90 18.06
CA GLN A 37 -4.77 10.81 18.67
C GLN A 37 -5.20 10.36 20.07
N ALA A 38 -5.29 9.05 20.30
CA ALA A 38 -5.57 8.44 21.60
C ALA A 38 -4.34 8.36 22.51
N GLN A 39 -3.20 8.94 22.11
CA GLN A 39 -1.93 8.95 22.85
C GLN A 39 -1.49 7.55 23.32
N LYS A 40 -1.73 6.53 22.49
CA LYS A 40 -1.24 5.17 22.75
C LYS A 40 0.25 5.11 22.46
N GLU A 41 1.01 4.55 23.40
CA GLU A 41 2.47 4.36 23.26
C GLU A 41 2.83 3.31 22.21
N SER A 42 1.95 2.32 22.01
CA SER A 42 2.16 1.24 21.05
C SER A 42 0.84 0.77 20.44
N ILE A 43 0.95 0.18 19.25
CA ILE A 43 -0.13 -0.50 18.55
C ILE A 43 0.35 -1.87 18.08
N TYR A 44 -0.59 -2.81 17.98
CA TYR A 44 -0.31 -4.09 17.36
C TYR A 44 -0.34 -3.94 15.85
N CYS A 45 0.62 -4.56 15.19
CA CYS A 45 0.77 -4.52 13.75
C CYS A 45 1.31 -5.85 13.23
N ASP A 46 1.04 -6.11 11.96
CA ASP A 46 1.63 -7.20 11.21
C ASP A 46 2.85 -6.66 10.45
N ALA A 47 4.04 -6.94 10.96
CA ALA A 47 5.30 -6.40 10.46
C ALA A 47 6.05 -7.43 9.61
N HIS A 48 6.36 -7.07 8.37
CA HIS A 48 7.10 -7.88 7.40
C HIS A 48 8.51 -7.30 7.20
N PRO A 49 9.52 -8.13 6.91
CA PRO A 49 10.83 -7.61 6.51
C PRO A 49 10.72 -6.90 5.14
N GLY A 50 11.25 -5.68 5.04
CA GLY A 50 11.32 -4.96 3.77
C GLY A 50 11.61 -3.47 3.93
N THR A 51 11.82 -2.81 2.81
CA THR A 51 12.26 -1.42 2.73
C THR A 51 11.09 -0.44 2.61
N LEU A 52 11.38 0.86 2.70
CA LEU A 52 10.41 1.91 2.34
C LEU A 52 9.84 1.73 0.93
N ARG A 53 10.66 1.22 0.00
CA ARG A 53 10.26 0.97 -1.39
C ARG A 53 9.20 -0.12 -1.44
N ASP A 54 9.38 -1.20 -0.68
CA ASP A 54 8.39 -2.29 -0.56
C ASP A 54 7.09 -1.77 0.05
N ALA A 55 7.16 -1.05 1.16
CA ALA A 55 5.97 -0.47 1.79
C ALA A 55 5.16 0.41 0.84
N LYS A 56 5.84 1.32 0.12
CA LYS A 56 5.21 2.15 -0.91
C LYS A 56 4.58 1.29 -2.00
N PHE A 57 5.31 0.30 -2.50
CA PHE A 57 4.86 -0.57 -3.57
C PHE A 57 3.57 -1.33 -3.22
N TYR A 58 3.51 -1.89 -2.01
CA TYR A 58 2.34 -2.66 -1.56
C TYR A 58 1.16 -1.76 -1.13
N SER A 59 1.43 -0.58 -0.56
CA SER A 59 0.38 0.37 -0.14
C SER A 59 -0.59 0.77 -1.26
N ILE A 60 -0.10 0.83 -2.49
CA ILE A 60 -0.86 1.22 -3.68
C ILE A 60 -1.95 0.18 -4.03
N GLY A 61 -1.71 -1.08 -3.67
CA GLY A 61 -2.65 -2.20 -3.87
C GLY A 61 -3.59 -2.44 -2.68
N ALA A 62 -3.26 -1.96 -1.49
CA ALA A 62 -3.97 -2.29 -0.24
C ALA A 62 -5.47 -1.97 -0.29
N ASN A 63 -5.83 -0.81 -0.88
CA ASN A 63 -7.22 -0.34 -1.01
C ASN A 63 -8.07 -1.09 -2.06
N ARG A 64 -7.55 -2.18 -2.65
CA ARG A 64 -8.29 -3.00 -3.62
C ARG A 64 -9.40 -3.81 -2.95
N TYR A 65 -9.11 -4.40 -1.79
CA TYR A 65 -10.00 -5.39 -1.17
C TYR A 65 -10.86 -4.79 -0.07
N HIS A 66 -10.30 -3.85 0.68
CA HIS A 66 -10.95 -3.16 1.80
C HIS A 66 -10.50 -1.69 1.81
N GLY A 67 -11.26 -0.80 2.47
CA GLY A 67 -10.90 0.61 2.60
C GLY A 67 -11.53 1.52 1.54
N LEU A 68 -10.91 2.69 1.31
CA LEU A 68 -11.43 3.71 0.40
C LEU A 68 -11.18 3.31 -1.06
N PRO A 69 -12.16 3.49 -1.96
CA PRO A 69 -11.97 3.17 -3.37
C PRO A 69 -10.84 4.02 -3.97
N ARG A 70 -9.93 3.35 -4.68
CA ARG A 70 -8.81 4.02 -5.37
C ARG A 70 -9.34 4.98 -6.43
N SER A 71 -8.86 6.22 -6.39
CA SER A 71 -9.16 7.19 -7.44
C SER A 71 -8.38 6.87 -8.73
N ASN A 72 -8.80 7.46 -9.85
CA ASN A 72 -8.04 7.34 -11.10
C ASN A 72 -6.64 7.96 -11.00
N LEU A 73 -6.45 8.94 -10.09
CA LEU A 73 -5.13 9.51 -9.80
C LEU A 73 -4.25 8.49 -9.08
N ASP A 74 -4.77 7.82 -8.05
CA ASP A 74 -4.03 6.79 -7.30
C ASP A 74 -3.61 5.64 -8.23
N LYS A 75 -4.51 5.25 -9.14
CA LYS A 75 -4.20 4.25 -10.17
C LYS A 75 -3.09 4.71 -11.12
N ARG A 76 -3.03 5.99 -11.50
CA ARG A 76 -1.96 6.54 -12.36
C ARG A 76 -0.62 6.57 -11.64
N SER A 77 -0.61 7.09 -10.41
CA SER A 77 0.59 7.12 -9.57
C SER A 77 1.13 5.71 -9.31
N ALA A 78 0.26 4.70 -9.22
CA ALA A 78 0.66 3.30 -9.21
C ALA A 78 1.53 2.98 -10.43
N VAL A 79 1.00 3.20 -11.63
CA VAL A 79 1.68 2.89 -12.88
C VAL A 79 3.02 3.61 -12.98
N GLU A 80 3.05 4.91 -12.65
CA GLU A 80 4.27 5.72 -12.67
C GLU A 80 5.34 5.15 -11.72
N ILE A 81 4.94 4.72 -10.52
CA ILE A 81 5.87 4.10 -9.56
C ILE A 81 6.43 2.81 -10.13
N ALA A 82 5.62 1.92 -10.72
CA ALA A 82 6.12 0.68 -11.32
C ALA A 82 7.05 0.92 -12.51
N LEU A 83 6.80 1.95 -13.32
CA LEU A 83 7.59 2.22 -14.51
C LEU A 83 8.90 2.98 -14.21
N THR A 84 8.92 3.79 -13.15
CA THR A 84 10.13 4.49 -12.70
C THR A 84 11.08 3.55 -11.94
N ASP A 85 10.54 2.45 -11.46
CA ASP A 85 11.25 1.49 -10.64
C ASP A 85 12.15 0.56 -11.49
N PRO A 86 13.46 0.44 -11.20
CA PRO A 86 14.40 -0.33 -12.02
C PRO A 86 14.11 -1.83 -12.13
N GLU A 87 13.45 -2.43 -11.15
CA GLU A 87 13.12 -3.85 -11.17
C GLU A 87 11.77 -4.07 -11.85
N TRP A 88 10.79 -3.21 -11.53
CA TRP A 88 9.42 -3.39 -12.00
C TRP A 88 9.20 -2.91 -13.43
N CYS A 89 10.00 -1.95 -13.93
CA CYS A 89 9.90 -1.47 -15.30
C CYS A 89 10.19 -2.57 -16.34
N GLN A 90 10.92 -3.62 -15.93
CA GLN A 90 11.24 -4.80 -16.72
C GLN A 90 10.09 -5.82 -16.76
N THR A 91 9.13 -5.72 -15.85
CA THR A 91 7.97 -6.61 -15.79
C THR A 91 6.93 -6.23 -16.84
N SER A 92 6.13 -7.21 -17.26
CA SER A 92 5.03 -6.95 -18.20
C SER A 92 3.94 -6.11 -17.55
N ASP A 93 3.27 -5.27 -18.34
CA ASP A 93 2.13 -4.47 -17.91
C ASP A 93 1.03 -5.33 -17.28
N ARG A 94 0.88 -6.58 -17.75
CA ARG A 94 -0.03 -7.58 -17.21
C ARG A 94 0.35 -8.00 -15.78
N ALA A 95 1.63 -8.27 -15.52
CA ALA A 95 2.10 -8.63 -14.18
C ALA A 95 1.91 -7.48 -13.19
N ILE A 96 2.19 -6.23 -13.62
CA ILE A 96 1.93 -5.02 -12.82
C ILE A 96 0.42 -4.86 -12.56
N ALA A 97 -0.41 -5.10 -13.59
CA ALA A 97 -1.87 -5.04 -13.47
C ALA A 97 -2.41 -6.08 -12.49
N ASP A 98 -1.93 -7.31 -12.57
CA ASP A 98 -2.40 -8.42 -11.74
C ASP A 98 -1.97 -8.21 -10.28
N HIS A 99 -0.74 -7.72 -10.06
CA HIS A 99 -0.23 -7.39 -8.72
C HIS A 99 -1.10 -6.36 -8.00
N TRP A 100 -1.50 -5.28 -8.67
CA TRP A 100 -2.37 -4.24 -8.10
C TRP A 100 -3.86 -4.40 -8.40
N GLY A 101 -4.25 -5.52 -9.00
CA GLY A 101 -5.64 -5.81 -9.37
C GLY A 101 -6.28 -4.81 -10.34
N ASN A 102 -5.47 -4.19 -11.20
CA ASN A 102 -5.88 -3.34 -12.31
C ASN A 102 -6.13 -4.14 -13.61
N GLY A 103 -6.27 -5.47 -13.52
CA GLY A 103 -6.30 -6.44 -14.63
C GLY A 103 -7.40 -6.31 -15.70
N GLY A 104 -8.13 -5.20 -15.74
CA GLY A 104 -9.07 -4.81 -16.80
C GLY A 104 -9.10 -3.30 -17.09
N ASP A 105 -8.20 -2.52 -16.50
CA ASP A 105 -8.23 -1.06 -16.58
C ASP A 105 -7.43 -0.55 -17.80
N ARG A 106 -8.12 0.11 -18.76
CA ARG A 106 -7.51 0.68 -19.98
C ARG A 106 -6.45 1.75 -19.69
N LEU A 107 -6.37 2.22 -18.44
CA LEU A 107 -5.40 3.21 -17.98
C LEU A 107 -3.95 2.71 -18.08
N LEU A 108 -3.69 1.43 -17.77
CA LEU A 108 -2.32 0.88 -17.76
C LEU A 108 -1.66 0.89 -19.14
N ALA A 109 -2.38 0.41 -20.17
CA ALA A 109 -1.85 0.32 -21.53
C ALA A 109 -1.58 1.70 -22.17
N GLY A 110 -2.35 2.73 -21.78
CA GLY A 110 -2.14 4.09 -22.28
C GLY A 110 -0.98 4.82 -21.58
N LEU A 111 -0.78 4.57 -20.29
CA LEU A 111 0.27 5.20 -19.49
C LEU A 111 1.64 4.57 -19.75
N SER A 112 1.71 3.24 -19.86
CA SER A 112 2.98 2.53 -20.11
C SER A 112 3.62 2.92 -21.45
N ALA A 113 2.82 3.09 -22.50
CA ALA A 113 3.28 3.54 -23.81
C ALA A 113 3.81 4.98 -23.79
N TRP A 114 3.24 5.86 -22.95
CA TRP A 114 3.66 7.26 -22.86
C TRP A 114 4.91 7.42 -22.00
N THR A 115 4.99 6.74 -20.86
CA THR A 115 6.13 6.83 -19.94
C THR A 115 7.39 6.12 -20.46
N ARG A 116 7.26 5.02 -21.21
CA ARG A 116 8.41 4.33 -21.83
C ARG A 116 8.94 5.01 -23.10
N ALA A 117 8.21 6.00 -23.65
CA ALA A 117 8.60 6.73 -24.86
C ALA A 117 9.27 8.10 -24.57
N MET A 118 9.36 8.50 -23.30
CA MET A 118 10.18 9.62 -22.82
C MET A 118 11.56 9.13 -22.40
#